data_AF-A0A3S2N2G8-F1
#
_entry.id   AF-A0A3S2N2G8-F1
#
_cell.length_a   1.000
_cell.length_b   1.000
_cell.length_c   1.000
_cell.angle_alpha   90.00
_cell.angle_beta   90.00
_cell.angle_gamma   90.00
#
_symmetry.space_group_name_H-M   'P 1'
#
loop_
_entity.id
_entity.type
_entity.pdbx_description
1 polymer ?
#
loop_
_entity_poly.entity_id
_entity_poly.type
_entity_poly.pdbx_seq_one_letter_code
_entity_poly.pdbx_strand_id
1 'polypeptide(L)'
;MGDSGVVARLGNMKALLGIVAGAGASYGLYKLISREGKRRNKKKAANETVRSSQQEEVKVQPGSLLAKVSGLDVVCFRPGEAVADDIIHQSPNNLEPQHLNMLLSCLQTGTDPSDRCRILLTLGNAAAFTVNQNLIREFDGIRIIAAFLSDPATEVKIQTLNALNNLCMNIQNQEQIKIFVPRVLELIEMSPVNSELQLGALRLLTNLSVTDKHQHLLKGAVTLLLSLLVVSNESLQVQTLKVLVNLSSNPDMIDDIVQAQAPASVMLLFDKRTAAAVLLRLLTFVGNLKAWRPSAQVAEELRRKQDGLFRVMLDESSQLHSRLLQLLSHPDAEIQAQPWKSQTGHSSNDGFSDSGRLEFSHCLNSIVKRS
;
A
#
# COMPACT_ATOMS: atom_id res chain seq x y z
N MET A 1 27.98 -46.71 -19.54
CA MET A 1 29.27 -46.69 -18.81
C MET A 1 29.74 -45.26 -18.73
N GLY A 2 29.94 -44.73 -17.52
CA GLY A 2 30.65 -43.48 -17.17
C GLY A 2 29.93 -42.20 -17.62
N ASP A 3 29.17 -41.45 -16.82
CA ASP A 3 29.34 -40.96 -15.44
C ASP A 3 30.39 -39.86 -15.27
N SER A 4 29.89 -38.66 -14.88
CA SER A 4 30.49 -37.65 -13.99
C SER A 4 30.60 -36.22 -14.54
N GLY A 5 30.07 -35.25 -13.79
CA GLY A 5 30.70 -33.91 -13.69
C GLY A 5 29.78 -32.68 -13.75
N VAL A 6 29.21 -32.33 -12.61
CA VAL A 6 28.54 -31.06 -12.26
C VAL A 6 29.43 -29.83 -12.54
N VAL A 7 28.87 -28.74 -13.09
CA VAL A 7 28.92 -27.32 -12.61
C VAL A 7 28.09 -26.45 -13.58
N ALA A 8 26.89 -26.03 -13.19
CA ALA A 8 26.18 -24.93 -13.86
C ALA A 8 26.44 -23.62 -13.10
N ARG A 9 27.42 -22.84 -13.57
CA ARG A 9 27.69 -21.47 -13.09
C ARG A 9 26.91 -20.45 -13.91
N LEU A 10 25.94 -19.83 -13.24
CA LEU A 10 25.66 -18.39 -13.23
C LEU A 10 25.85 -17.64 -14.56
N GLY A 11 24.81 -17.66 -15.40
CA GLY A 11 24.66 -16.81 -16.59
C GLY A 11 23.60 -15.74 -16.39
N ASN A 12 24.01 -14.48 -16.57
CA ASN A 12 23.21 -13.25 -16.53
C ASN A 12 21.82 -13.36 -17.18
N MET A 13 20.77 -13.05 -16.41
CA MET A 13 19.51 -12.51 -16.93
C MET A 13 19.30 -11.09 -16.38
N LYS A 14 20.00 -10.12 -16.97
CA LYS A 14 19.57 -8.72 -17.00
C LYS A 14 18.82 -8.50 -18.30
N ALA A 15 17.53 -8.82 -18.33
CA ALA A 15 16.54 -8.24 -19.23
C ALA A 15 15.19 -8.93 -19.00
N LEU A 16 14.42 -8.45 -18.04
CA LEU A 16 12.97 -8.32 -18.16
C LEU A 16 12.49 -7.59 -16.88
N LEU A 17 12.06 -6.34 -17.01
CA LEU A 17 11.13 -5.69 -16.08
C LEU A 17 10.68 -4.37 -16.71
N GLY A 18 9.78 -4.51 -17.68
CA GLY A 18 8.81 -3.47 -17.98
C GLY A 18 7.77 -3.44 -16.85
N ILE A 19 7.53 -2.24 -16.34
CA ILE A 19 6.26 -1.72 -15.82
C ILE A 19 5.42 -2.70 -14.99
N VAL A 20 5.68 -2.75 -13.67
CA VAL A 20 4.69 -2.54 -12.59
C VAL A 20 5.50 -2.27 -11.32
N ALA A 21 5.59 -1.01 -10.90
CA ALA A 21 6.09 -0.67 -9.57
C ALA A 21 5.20 0.43 -8.99
N GLY A 22 4.33 0.03 -8.06
CA GLY A 22 3.51 0.95 -7.27
C GLY A 22 4.36 1.91 -6.44
N ALA A 23 3.75 3.03 -6.04
CA ALA A 23 4.36 4.19 -5.41
C ALA A 23 5.12 3.94 -4.08
N GLY A 24 5.17 2.71 -3.56
CA GLY A 24 6.00 2.32 -2.41
C GLY A 24 7.50 2.18 -2.74
N ALA A 25 7.86 1.87 -4.00
CA ALA A 25 9.25 1.63 -4.38
C ALA A 25 10.10 2.92 -4.50
N SER A 26 9.49 4.04 -4.91
CA SER A 26 10.18 5.31 -5.16
C SER A 26 10.73 5.97 -3.88
N TYR A 27 10.03 5.81 -2.75
CA TYR A 27 10.47 6.37 -1.46
C TYR A 27 11.63 5.59 -0.82
N GLY A 28 11.68 4.27 -1.04
CA GLY A 28 12.79 3.43 -0.58
C GLY A 28 14.11 3.80 -1.26
N LEU A 29 14.06 4.09 -2.57
CA LEU A 29 15.23 4.51 -3.35
C LEU A 29 15.72 5.91 -2.95
N TYR A 30 14.81 6.85 -2.69
CA TYR A 30 15.15 8.17 -2.18
C TYR A 30 15.87 8.11 -0.81
N LYS A 31 15.40 7.28 0.12
CA LYS A 31 16.02 7.15 1.47
C LYS A 31 17.41 6.49 1.43
N LEU A 32 17.66 5.60 0.46
CA LEU A 32 18.98 4.98 0.24
C LEU A 32 19.98 6.00 -0.34
N ILE A 33 19.56 6.80 -1.32
CA ILE A 33 20.40 7.82 -1.97
C ILE A 33 20.71 8.97 -0.99
N SER A 34 19.76 9.40 -0.17
CA SER A 34 19.99 10.48 0.81
C SER A 34 20.86 10.08 2.01
N ARG A 35 20.94 8.77 2.34
CA ARG A 35 21.86 8.26 3.39
C ARG A 35 23.31 8.18 2.90
N GLU A 36 23.55 7.91 1.62
CA GLU A 36 24.90 7.92 1.04
C GLU A 36 25.43 9.34 0.78
N GLY A 37 24.56 10.30 0.45
CA GLY A 37 24.94 11.70 0.22
C GLY A 37 25.57 12.39 1.45
N LYS A 38 25.13 12.06 2.66
CA LYS A 38 25.70 12.62 3.91
C LYS A 38 27.07 12.03 4.29
N ARG A 39 27.42 10.82 3.83
CA ARG A 39 28.75 10.22 4.07
C ARG A 39 29.79 10.65 3.03
N ARG A 40 29.39 10.98 1.80
CA ARG A 40 30.31 11.41 0.72
C ARG A 40 30.80 12.86 0.84
N ASN A 41 30.02 13.76 1.44
CA ASN A 41 30.39 15.18 1.58
C ASN A 41 31.47 15.48 2.63
N LYS A 42 31.92 14.50 3.41
CA LYS A 42 33.04 14.69 4.37
C LYS A 42 34.40 14.22 3.85
N LYS A 43 34.48 13.67 2.63
CA LYS A 43 35.71 13.04 2.09
C LYS A 43 36.14 13.50 0.68
N LYS A 44 35.46 14.46 0.05
CA LYS A 44 35.77 14.94 -1.31
C LYS A 44 36.11 16.43 -1.40
N ALA A 45 36.74 16.97 -0.36
CA ALA A 45 37.54 18.19 -0.46
C ALA A 45 39.03 17.80 -0.51
N ALA A 46 39.41 17.03 -1.53
CA ALA A 46 40.80 16.80 -1.92
C ALA A 46 40.82 16.13 -3.30
N ASN A 47 41.44 16.82 -4.25
CA ASN A 47 41.88 16.39 -5.58
C ASN A 47 40.83 16.18 -6.68
N GLU A 48 40.74 17.21 -7.52
CA GLU A 48 40.49 17.08 -8.96
C GLU A 48 41.60 16.26 -9.63
N THR A 49 41.25 15.40 -10.60
CA THR A 49 41.90 15.34 -11.93
C THR A 49 40.99 14.57 -12.89
N VAL A 50 40.78 15.15 -14.07
CA VAL A 50 40.04 14.64 -15.23
C VAL A 50 40.67 13.38 -15.84
N ARG A 51 39.86 12.43 -16.31
CA ARG A 51 40.17 11.56 -17.49
C ARG A 51 38.89 10.92 -18.06
N SER A 52 38.69 11.07 -19.37
CA SER A 52 37.57 10.54 -20.16
C SER A 52 37.68 9.04 -20.39
N SER A 53 36.55 8.33 -20.54
CA SER A 53 36.53 6.98 -21.11
C SER A 53 35.26 6.75 -21.94
N GLN A 54 35.48 6.72 -23.25
CA GLN A 54 34.82 6.03 -24.37
C GLN A 54 33.46 5.36 -24.13
N GLN A 55 32.46 5.75 -24.95
CA GLN A 55 31.15 5.09 -25.08
C GLN A 55 31.26 3.86 -26.01
N GLU A 56 30.80 2.70 -25.54
CA GLU A 56 30.52 1.54 -26.39
C GLU A 56 29.12 1.65 -27.01
N GLU A 57 29.05 1.41 -28.31
CA GLU A 57 27.86 1.55 -29.14
C GLU A 57 26.98 0.28 -29.05
N VAL A 58 25.75 0.42 -28.55
CA VAL A 58 24.80 -0.71 -28.38
C VAL A 58 24.05 -0.95 -29.70
N LYS A 59 24.27 -2.11 -30.30
CA LYS A 59 23.63 -2.54 -31.56
C LYS A 59 22.12 -2.80 -31.36
N VAL A 60 21.28 -1.89 -31.84
CA VAL A 60 19.81 -1.95 -31.73
C VAL A 60 19.24 -3.02 -32.68
N GLN A 61 18.36 -3.91 -32.18
CA GLN A 61 17.70 -4.92 -33.01
C GLN A 61 16.58 -4.31 -33.87
N PRO A 62 16.48 -4.67 -35.18
CA PRO A 62 15.42 -4.20 -36.07
C PRO A 62 14.03 -4.61 -35.58
N GLY A 63 13.09 -3.65 -35.51
CA GLY A 63 11.71 -3.89 -35.06
C GLY A 63 11.46 -3.63 -33.57
N SER A 64 12.50 -3.39 -32.78
CA SER A 64 12.36 -2.96 -31.38
C SER A 64 11.72 -1.58 -31.26
N LEU A 65 11.06 -1.30 -30.13
CA LEU A 65 10.55 0.04 -29.80
C LEU A 65 11.65 1.10 -29.94
N LEU A 66 12.87 0.80 -29.47
CA LEU A 66 14.04 1.67 -29.62
C LEU A 66 14.34 2.01 -31.08
N ALA A 67 14.30 1.03 -31.99
CA ALA A 67 14.48 1.29 -33.43
C ALA A 67 13.39 2.22 -34.00
N LYS A 68 12.16 2.13 -33.48
CA LYS A 68 11.03 2.98 -33.93
C LYS A 68 11.09 4.42 -33.42
N VAL A 69 11.66 4.65 -32.23
CA VAL A 69 11.86 6.01 -31.68
C VAL A 69 13.22 6.63 -32.02
N SER A 70 14.14 5.86 -32.61
CA SER A 70 15.48 6.34 -33.02
C SER A 70 15.46 7.46 -34.06
N GLY A 71 14.36 7.59 -34.82
CA GLY A 71 14.20 8.58 -35.90
C GLY A 71 13.33 9.79 -35.53
N LEU A 72 12.97 9.95 -34.26
CA LEU A 72 12.26 11.15 -33.79
C LEU A 72 13.30 12.20 -33.37
N ASP A 73 13.30 13.35 -34.05
CA ASP A 73 14.14 14.49 -33.69
C ASP A 73 13.77 14.96 -32.28
N VAL A 74 14.59 14.58 -31.30
CA VAL A 74 14.60 15.23 -30.00
C VAL A 74 15.26 16.58 -30.21
N VAL A 75 14.47 17.66 -30.18
CA VAL A 75 14.97 19.03 -30.25
C VAL A 75 16.00 19.23 -29.13
N CYS A 76 17.28 19.17 -29.49
CA CYS A 76 18.40 19.38 -28.59
C CYS A 76 18.80 20.84 -28.69
N PHE A 77 18.44 21.65 -27.69
CA PHE A 77 18.91 23.03 -27.58
C PHE A 77 20.43 23.03 -27.44
N ARG A 78 21.13 23.63 -28.41
CA ARG A 78 22.57 23.91 -28.33
C ARG A 78 22.81 25.02 -27.31
N PRO A 79 23.78 24.88 -26.39
CA PRO A 79 24.12 25.94 -25.46
C PRO A 79 25.00 26.97 -26.17
N GLY A 80 24.42 28.13 -26.49
CA GLY A 80 25.20 29.25 -27.02
C GLY A 80 24.44 30.15 -27.97
N GLU A 81 23.29 30.68 -27.54
CA GLU A 81 22.74 31.92 -28.11
C GLU A 81 21.96 32.62 -27.01
N ALA A 82 22.42 33.82 -26.63
CA ALA A 82 21.81 34.64 -25.61
C ALA A 82 20.52 35.25 -26.16
N VAL A 83 19.37 34.70 -25.77
CA VAL A 83 18.07 35.31 -26.06
C VAL A 83 17.14 35.11 -24.86
N ALA A 84 16.87 36.22 -24.20
CA ALA A 84 15.77 36.54 -23.27
C ALA A 84 15.43 35.55 -22.14
N ASP A 85 15.44 36.13 -20.94
CA ASP A 85 15.29 35.58 -19.59
C ASP A 85 13.87 35.07 -19.24
N ASP A 86 13.15 34.41 -20.15
CA ASP A 86 11.73 34.07 -19.93
C ASP A 86 11.29 32.67 -20.42
N ILE A 87 12.20 31.70 -20.45
CA ILE A 87 11.78 30.29 -20.51
C ILE A 87 11.70 29.77 -19.07
N ILE A 88 10.64 30.17 -18.38
CA ILE A 88 10.22 29.49 -17.16
C ILE A 88 10.05 28.02 -17.53
N HIS A 89 10.85 27.15 -16.92
CA HIS A 89 10.68 25.71 -16.93
C HIS A 89 9.29 25.35 -16.35
N GLN A 90 8.22 25.51 -17.14
CA GLN A 90 6.93 24.87 -16.87
C GLN A 90 7.15 23.38 -17.06
N SER A 91 7.59 22.74 -15.98
CA SER A 91 7.54 21.30 -15.88
C SER A 91 6.07 20.90 -16.10
N PRO A 92 5.74 19.97 -17.02
CA PRO A 92 4.36 19.56 -17.32
C PRO A 92 3.60 18.94 -16.13
N ASN A 93 4.22 18.92 -14.95
CA ASN A 93 3.76 18.31 -13.72
C ASN A 93 3.22 19.34 -12.70
N ASN A 94 3.42 20.65 -12.93
CA ASN A 94 2.97 21.70 -12.00
C ASN A 94 1.61 22.24 -12.42
N LEU A 95 0.59 21.95 -11.62
CA LEU A 95 -0.72 22.58 -11.74
C LEU A 95 -0.61 24.05 -11.32
N GLU A 96 -0.98 24.97 -12.20
CA GLU A 96 -0.96 26.39 -11.85
C GLU A 96 -2.12 26.75 -10.91
N PRO A 97 -1.91 27.65 -9.93
CA PRO A 97 -2.95 28.02 -8.96
C PRO A 97 -4.25 28.53 -9.58
N GLN A 98 -4.17 29.28 -10.68
CA GLN A 98 -5.35 29.80 -11.38
C GLN A 98 -6.17 28.65 -12.00
N HIS A 99 -5.51 27.68 -12.63
CA HIS A 99 -6.17 26.50 -13.19
C HIS A 99 -6.78 25.62 -12.10
N LEU A 100 -6.11 25.47 -10.96
CA LEU A 100 -6.68 24.76 -9.81
C LEU A 100 -7.96 25.44 -9.32
N ASN A 101 -7.93 26.76 -9.09
CA ASN A 101 -9.11 27.51 -8.66
C ASN A 101 -10.27 27.37 -9.64
N MET A 102 -9.99 27.44 -10.93
CA MET A 102 -11.00 27.25 -11.97
C MET A 102 -11.61 25.85 -11.89
N LEU A 103 -10.80 24.80 -11.77
CA LEU A 103 -11.28 23.42 -11.63
C LEU A 103 -12.13 23.23 -10.37
N LEU A 104 -11.68 23.76 -9.22
CA LEU A 104 -12.43 23.65 -7.97
C LEU A 104 -13.78 24.40 -8.04
N SER A 105 -13.79 25.60 -8.63
CA SER A 105 -15.02 26.37 -8.86
C SER A 105 -15.98 25.65 -9.81
N CYS A 106 -15.47 25.12 -10.93
CA CYS A 106 -16.27 24.32 -11.87
C CYS A 106 -16.83 23.05 -11.21
N LEU A 107 -16.06 22.40 -10.32
CA LEU A 107 -16.54 21.23 -9.59
C LEU A 107 -17.74 21.58 -8.69
N GLN A 108 -17.67 22.72 -7.98
CA GLN A 108 -18.71 23.18 -7.07
C GLN A 108 -19.98 23.67 -7.79
N THR A 109 -19.81 24.35 -8.92
CA THR A 109 -20.91 24.96 -9.69
C THR A 109 -21.52 24.03 -10.74
N GLY A 110 -20.76 23.02 -11.19
CA GLY A 110 -21.21 22.06 -12.18
C GLY A 110 -22.36 21.22 -11.65
N THR A 111 -23.41 21.06 -12.46
CA THR A 111 -24.59 20.25 -12.13
C THR A 111 -24.58 18.88 -12.79
N ASP A 112 -23.86 18.72 -13.90
CA ASP A 112 -23.77 17.47 -14.65
C ASP A 112 -22.78 16.49 -13.98
N PRO A 113 -23.22 15.25 -13.65
CA PRO A 113 -22.34 14.24 -13.07
C PRO A 113 -21.13 13.89 -13.96
N SER A 114 -21.28 13.88 -15.29
CA SER A 114 -20.17 13.55 -16.19
C SER A 114 -19.06 14.62 -16.15
N ASP A 115 -19.43 15.90 -16.13
CA ASP A 115 -18.48 16.98 -15.92
C ASP A 115 -17.78 16.91 -14.56
N ARG A 116 -18.52 16.61 -13.48
CA ARG A 116 -17.94 16.39 -12.14
C ARG A 116 -16.92 15.26 -12.16
N CYS A 117 -17.26 14.12 -12.77
CA CYS A 117 -16.34 12.99 -12.91
C CYS A 117 -15.07 13.37 -13.66
N ARG A 118 -15.18 14.10 -14.78
CA ARG A 118 -14.02 14.54 -15.56
C ARG A 118 -13.12 15.47 -14.73
N ILE A 119 -13.70 16.41 -14.00
CA ILE A 119 -12.94 17.34 -13.15
C ILE A 119 -12.26 16.61 -12.00
N LEU A 120 -12.96 15.71 -11.29
CA LEU A 120 -12.40 14.90 -10.21
C LEU A 120 -11.27 14.01 -10.70
N LEU A 121 -11.41 13.39 -11.88
CA LEU A 121 -10.36 12.60 -12.51
C LEU A 121 -9.13 13.46 -12.83
N THR A 122 -9.32 14.66 -13.38
CA THR A 122 -8.23 15.61 -13.64
C THR A 122 -7.52 16.01 -12.35
N LEU A 123 -8.25 16.37 -11.30
CA LEU A 123 -7.68 16.71 -9.98
C LEU A 123 -6.95 15.51 -9.35
N GLY A 124 -7.51 14.31 -9.47
CA GLY A 124 -6.90 13.07 -8.99
C GLY A 124 -5.59 12.74 -9.70
N ASN A 125 -5.54 12.91 -11.02
CA ASN A 125 -4.32 12.73 -11.80
C ASN A 125 -3.26 13.80 -11.45
N ALA A 126 -3.67 15.06 -11.29
CA ALA A 126 -2.77 16.12 -10.85
C ALA A 126 -2.18 15.83 -9.45
N ALA A 127 -2.98 15.24 -8.55
CA ALA A 127 -2.57 14.82 -7.21
C ALA A 127 -1.58 13.64 -7.20
N ALA A 128 -1.14 13.10 -8.34
CA ALA A 128 -0.02 12.17 -8.41
C ALA A 128 1.33 12.84 -8.08
N PHE A 129 1.41 14.17 -8.14
CA PHE A 129 2.62 14.95 -7.85
C PHE A 129 2.53 15.64 -6.50
N THR A 130 3.56 15.53 -5.66
CA THR A 130 3.58 16.10 -4.30
C THR A 130 3.39 17.61 -4.26
N VAL A 131 3.90 18.34 -5.26
CA VAL A 131 3.70 19.80 -5.36
C VAL A 131 2.21 20.12 -5.51
N ASN A 132 1.51 19.41 -6.38
CA ASN A 132 0.07 19.60 -6.58
C ASN A 132 -0.75 19.12 -5.38
N GLN A 133 -0.31 18.07 -4.68
CA GLN A 133 -0.95 17.63 -3.43
C GLN A 133 -0.93 18.73 -2.36
N ASN A 134 0.18 19.46 -2.23
CA ASN A 134 0.30 20.60 -1.31
C ASN A 134 -0.59 21.76 -1.77
N LEU A 135 -0.53 22.10 -3.06
CA LEU A 135 -1.33 23.18 -3.62
C LEU A 135 -2.84 22.94 -3.45
N ILE A 136 -3.32 21.73 -3.75
CA ILE A 136 -4.73 21.35 -3.54
C ILE A 136 -5.13 21.49 -2.07
N ARG A 137 -4.25 21.11 -1.13
CA ARG A 137 -4.50 21.29 0.31
C ARG A 137 -4.58 22.77 0.70
N GLU A 138 -3.65 23.58 0.19
CA GLU A 138 -3.53 25.02 0.53
C GLU A 138 -4.70 25.84 -0.01
N PHE A 139 -5.33 25.41 -1.09
CA PHE A 139 -6.52 26.03 -1.70
C PHE A 139 -7.86 25.43 -1.19
N ASP A 140 -7.86 24.77 -0.03
CA ASP A 140 -9.00 24.07 0.58
C ASP A 140 -9.65 22.99 -0.33
N GLY A 141 -8.93 22.58 -1.37
CA GLY A 141 -9.42 21.67 -2.40
C GLY A 141 -9.74 20.28 -1.87
N ILE A 142 -9.08 19.82 -0.78
CA ILE A 142 -9.40 18.53 -0.15
C ILE A 142 -10.85 18.52 0.36
N ARG A 143 -11.28 19.59 1.05
CA ARG A 143 -12.66 19.68 1.57
C ARG A 143 -13.67 19.77 0.43
N ILE A 144 -13.36 20.57 -0.59
CA ILE A 144 -14.20 20.71 -1.79
C ILE A 144 -14.37 19.36 -2.50
N ILE A 145 -13.28 18.64 -2.75
CA ILE A 145 -13.31 17.31 -3.37
C ILE A 145 -14.10 16.33 -2.50
N ALA A 146 -13.84 16.30 -1.18
CA ALA A 146 -14.48 15.35 -0.28
C ALA A 146 -15.99 15.57 -0.10
N ALA A 147 -16.52 16.77 -0.37
CA ALA A 147 -17.96 17.04 -0.37
C ALA A 147 -18.73 16.11 -1.33
N PHE A 148 -18.07 15.64 -2.39
CA PHE A 148 -18.66 14.76 -3.40
C PHE A 148 -18.72 13.28 -3.00
N LEU A 149 -18.25 12.91 -1.78
CA LEU A 149 -18.54 11.60 -1.19
C LEU A 149 -20.06 11.40 -0.91
N SER A 150 -20.82 12.50 -0.92
CA SER A 150 -22.28 12.50 -0.74
C SER A 150 -23.05 12.77 -2.04
N ASP A 151 -22.37 12.81 -3.19
CA ASP A 151 -23.03 13.00 -4.48
C ASP A 151 -24.04 11.85 -4.77
N PRO A 152 -25.21 12.09 -5.37
CA PRO A 152 -26.15 11.01 -5.70
C PRO A 152 -25.59 10.02 -6.73
N ALA A 153 -24.70 10.45 -7.62
CA ALA A 153 -24.11 9.61 -8.65
C ALA A 153 -22.94 8.79 -8.10
N THR A 154 -23.05 7.46 -8.19
CA THR A 154 -22.01 6.52 -7.75
C THR A 154 -20.67 6.76 -8.43
N GLU A 155 -20.66 7.07 -9.73
CA GLU A 155 -19.42 7.33 -10.46
C GLU A 155 -18.69 8.58 -9.95
N VAL A 156 -19.42 9.62 -9.53
CA VAL A 156 -18.82 10.81 -8.92
C VAL A 156 -18.13 10.42 -7.62
N LYS A 157 -18.78 9.64 -6.75
CA LYS A 157 -18.17 9.16 -5.49
C LYS A 157 -16.90 8.33 -5.75
N ILE A 158 -16.90 7.48 -6.78
CA ILE A 158 -15.73 6.68 -7.17
C ILE A 158 -14.57 7.60 -7.55
N GLN A 159 -14.80 8.60 -8.41
CA GLN A 159 -13.76 9.56 -8.80
C GLN A 159 -13.29 10.42 -7.62
N THR A 160 -14.20 10.79 -6.71
CA THR A 160 -13.84 11.46 -5.46
C THR A 160 -12.89 10.61 -4.62
N LEU A 161 -13.20 9.33 -4.41
CA LEU A 161 -12.33 8.43 -3.64
C LEU A 161 -10.97 8.23 -4.31
N ASN A 162 -10.92 8.13 -5.64
CA ASN A 162 -9.66 8.04 -6.38
C ASN A 162 -8.80 9.29 -6.19
N ALA A 163 -9.40 10.48 -6.29
CA ALA A 163 -8.69 11.75 -6.05
C ALA A 163 -8.19 11.85 -4.60
N LEU A 164 -9.04 11.54 -3.61
CA LEU A 164 -8.66 11.52 -2.19
C LEU A 164 -7.57 10.49 -1.91
N ASN A 165 -7.59 9.32 -2.54
CA ASN A 165 -6.57 8.29 -2.38
C ASN A 165 -5.18 8.79 -2.81
N ASN A 166 -5.09 9.51 -3.93
CA ASN A 166 -3.85 10.11 -4.39
C ASN A 166 -3.39 11.25 -3.46
N LEU A 167 -4.32 12.11 -3.04
CA LEU A 167 -4.04 13.18 -2.08
C LEU A 167 -3.56 12.64 -0.72
N CYS A 168 -4.05 11.48 -0.31
CA CYS A 168 -3.72 10.80 0.95
C CYS A 168 -2.28 10.27 1.00
N MET A 169 -1.57 10.23 -0.14
CA MET A 169 -0.14 9.86 -0.16
C MET A 169 0.75 10.90 0.54
N ASN A 170 0.24 12.10 0.80
CA ASN A 170 0.90 13.14 1.58
C ASN A 170 0.42 13.13 3.04
N ILE A 171 1.34 12.94 3.98
CA ILE A 171 1.02 12.85 5.43
C ILE A 171 0.34 14.12 5.97
N GLN A 172 0.66 15.31 5.45
CA GLN A 172 -0.02 16.54 5.87
C GLN A 172 -1.46 16.60 5.36
N ASN A 173 -1.74 16.05 4.16
CA ASN A 173 -3.09 15.96 3.62
C ASN A 173 -3.96 15.00 4.43
N GLN A 174 -3.37 13.93 4.97
CA GLN A 174 -4.09 12.98 5.83
C GLN A 174 -4.75 13.67 7.05
N GLU A 175 -4.16 14.76 7.57
CA GLU A 175 -4.78 15.52 8.67
C GLU A 175 -6.11 16.17 8.30
N GLN A 176 -6.30 16.54 7.04
CA GLN A 176 -7.57 17.06 6.55
C GLN A 176 -8.50 15.93 6.10
N ILE A 177 -7.95 14.85 5.53
CA ILE A 177 -8.75 13.73 5.00
C ILE A 177 -9.36 12.89 6.13
N LYS A 178 -8.68 12.74 7.28
CA LYS A 178 -9.11 11.85 8.37
C LYS A 178 -10.52 12.12 8.90
N ILE A 179 -11.02 13.36 8.77
CA ILE A 179 -12.37 13.73 9.23
C ILE A 179 -13.47 13.05 8.42
N PHE A 180 -13.16 12.56 7.21
CA PHE A 180 -14.11 11.88 6.33
C PHE A 180 -14.13 10.36 6.52
N VAL A 181 -13.30 9.79 7.42
CA VAL A 181 -13.28 8.34 7.70
C VAL A 181 -14.67 7.78 8.02
N PRO A 182 -15.52 8.40 8.86
CA PRO A 182 -16.87 7.90 9.11
C PRO A 182 -17.71 7.78 7.83
N ARG A 183 -17.63 8.77 6.95
CA ARG A 183 -18.33 8.74 5.66
C ARG A 183 -17.78 7.65 4.73
N VAL A 184 -16.47 7.45 4.71
CA VAL A 184 -15.84 6.38 3.92
C VAL A 184 -16.26 5.00 4.42
N LEU A 185 -16.36 4.81 5.74
CA LEU A 185 -16.86 3.56 6.33
C LEU A 185 -18.34 3.32 5.99
N GLU A 186 -19.17 4.35 6.06
CA GLU A 186 -20.58 4.28 5.64
C GLU A 186 -20.69 3.86 4.16
N LEU A 187 -19.83 4.40 3.28
CA LEU A 187 -19.79 3.98 1.87
C LEU A 187 -19.42 2.50 1.71
N ILE A 188 -18.55 1.96 2.56
CA ILE A 188 -18.22 0.52 2.53
C ILE A 188 -19.44 -0.31 2.93
N GLU A 189 -20.12 0.07 4.01
CA GLU A 189 -21.26 -0.66 4.57
C GLU A 189 -22.49 -0.63 3.67
N MET A 190 -22.81 0.54 3.10
CA MET A 190 -24.07 0.76 2.37
C MET A 190 -24.00 0.41 0.88
N SER A 191 -22.80 0.17 0.34
CA SER A 191 -22.63 -0.14 -1.09
C SER A 191 -22.80 -1.64 -1.38
N PRO A 192 -23.24 -2.00 -2.60
CA PRO A 192 -23.27 -3.40 -3.03
C PRO A 192 -21.90 -4.07 -2.84
N VAL A 193 -21.92 -5.30 -2.33
CA VAL A 193 -20.71 -6.11 -2.13
C VAL A 193 -19.98 -6.27 -3.46
N ASN A 194 -18.65 -6.06 -3.46
CA ASN A 194 -17.78 -6.13 -4.64
C ASN A 194 -17.90 -4.93 -5.60
N SER A 195 -18.54 -3.85 -5.20
CA SER A 195 -18.57 -2.63 -6.03
C SER A 195 -17.22 -1.90 -6.06
N GLU A 196 -16.95 -1.21 -7.17
CA GLU A 196 -15.81 -0.31 -7.31
C GLU A 196 -15.79 0.79 -6.25
N LEU A 197 -16.98 1.18 -5.76
CA LEU A 197 -17.13 2.14 -4.67
C LEU A 197 -16.53 1.62 -3.36
N GLN A 198 -16.82 0.36 -2.98
CA GLN A 198 -16.18 -0.29 -1.83
C GLN A 198 -14.66 -0.40 -2.02
N LEU A 199 -14.22 -0.76 -3.23
CA LEU A 199 -12.80 -0.89 -3.55
C LEU A 199 -12.05 0.45 -3.40
N GLY A 200 -12.60 1.54 -3.92
CA GLY A 200 -12.05 2.89 -3.77
C GLY A 200 -11.96 3.33 -2.32
N ALA A 201 -13.00 3.05 -1.52
CA ALA A 201 -13.04 3.37 -0.10
C ALA A 201 -11.97 2.61 0.70
N LEU A 202 -11.83 1.30 0.47
CA LEU A 202 -10.81 0.47 1.11
C LEU A 202 -9.38 0.89 0.75
N ARG A 203 -9.14 1.32 -0.50
CA ARG A 203 -7.83 1.86 -0.92
C ARG A 203 -7.46 3.10 -0.12
N LEU A 204 -8.40 4.03 0.04
CA LEU A 204 -8.20 5.22 0.86
C LEU A 204 -7.90 4.86 2.32
N LEU A 205 -8.66 3.95 2.92
CA LEU A 205 -8.40 3.48 4.30
C LEU A 205 -7.07 2.74 4.43
N THR A 206 -6.63 2.04 3.39
CA THR A 206 -5.30 1.41 3.37
C THR A 206 -4.21 2.48 3.49
N ASN A 207 -4.28 3.56 2.71
CA ASN A 207 -3.32 4.66 2.78
C ASN A 207 -3.34 5.39 4.14
N LEU A 208 -4.52 5.60 4.72
CA LEU A 208 -4.66 6.22 6.05
C LEU A 208 -4.13 5.33 7.18
N SER A 209 -4.17 4.01 7.01
CA SER A 209 -3.73 3.05 8.04
C SER A 209 -2.25 2.67 7.94
N VAL A 210 -1.51 3.12 6.92
CA VAL A 210 -0.06 2.81 6.77
C VAL A 210 0.76 3.24 7.99
N THR A 211 0.34 4.30 8.69
CA THR A 211 0.98 4.75 9.93
C THR A 211 0.00 4.68 11.09
N ASP A 212 0.52 4.51 12.31
CA ASP A 212 -0.30 4.37 13.52
C ASP A 212 -1.17 5.60 13.84
N LYS A 213 -0.82 6.76 13.26
CA LYS A 213 -1.40 8.07 13.57
C LYS A 213 -2.93 8.12 13.49
N HIS A 214 -3.53 7.45 12.49
CA HIS A 214 -4.97 7.51 12.24
C HIS A 214 -5.68 6.17 12.40
N GLN A 215 -4.96 5.10 12.79
CA GLN A 215 -5.54 3.75 12.90
C GLN A 215 -6.63 3.65 13.97
N HIS A 216 -6.55 4.45 15.03
CA HIS A 216 -7.58 4.51 16.08
C HIS A 216 -8.99 4.85 15.56
N LEU A 217 -9.09 5.54 14.41
CA LEU A 217 -10.36 5.86 13.76
C LEU A 217 -11.07 4.61 13.18
N LEU A 218 -10.35 3.49 13.06
CA LEU A 218 -10.83 2.25 12.47
C LEU A 218 -11.15 1.16 13.51
N LYS A 219 -11.04 1.45 14.82
CA LYS A 219 -11.35 0.49 15.90
C LYS A 219 -12.76 -0.11 15.76
N GLY A 220 -13.76 0.74 15.53
CA GLY A 220 -15.15 0.30 15.33
C GLY A 220 -15.42 -0.40 13.99
N ALA A 221 -14.50 -0.32 13.03
CA ALA A 221 -14.67 -0.89 11.70
C ALA A 221 -14.18 -2.34 11.58
N VAL A 222 -13.48 -2.89 12.59
CA VAL A 222 -12.86 -4.21 12.48
C VAL A 222 -13.91 -5.31 12.20
N THR A 223 -15.06 -5.28 12.89
CA THR A 223 -16.18 -6.20 12.64
C THR A 223 -16.68 -6.13 11.19
N LEU A 224 -16.85 -4.91 10.65
CA LEU A 224 -17.26 -4.70 9.26
C LEU A 224 -16.23 -5.28 8.29
N LEU A 225 -14.94 -5.02 8.52
CA LEU A 225 -13.85 -5.53 7.69
C LEU A 225 -13.79 -7.07 7.72
N LEU A 226 -13.91 -7.69 8.89
CA LEU A 226 -13.93 -9.15 9.03
C LEU A 226 -15.14 -9.78 8.32
N SER A 227 -16.31 -9.13 8.39
CA SER A 227 -17.50 -9.56 7.67
C SER A 227 -17.32 -9.46 6.16
N LEU A 228 -16.70 -8.37 5.68
CA LEU A 228 -16.42 -8.16 4.27
C LEU A 228 -15.47 -9.23 3.70
N LEU A 229 -14.50 -9.73 4.48
CA LEU A 229 -13.61 -10.82 4.05
C LEU A 229 -14.37 -12.09 3.63
N VAL A 230 -15.49 -12.38 4.29
CA VAL A 230 -16.25 -13.61 4.06
C VAL A 230 -17.09 -13.54 2.79
N VAL A 231 -17.68 -12.38 2.52
CA VAL A 231 -18.69 -12.23 1.46
C VAL A 231 -18.14 -11.67 0.15
N SER A 232 -16.91 -11.14 0.17
CA SER A 232 -16.32 -10.46 -0.98
C SER A 232 -15.46 -11.36 -1.86
N ASN A 233 -15.18 -10.87 -3.07
CA ASN A 233 -14.28 -11.49 -4.03
C ASN A 233 -12.81 -11.26 -3.65
N GLU A 234 -11.91 -11.91 -4.38
CA GLU A 234 -10.47 -11.84 -4.14
C GLU A 234 -9.92 -10.40 -4.08
N SER A 235 -10.38 -9.52 -4.98
CA SER A 235 -9.89 -8.13 -5.07
C SER A 235 -10.20 -7.34 -3.78
N LEU A 236 -11.43 -7.43 -3.30
CA LEU A 236 -11.83 -6.78 -2.05
C LEU A 236 -11.19 -7.46 -0.84
N GLN A 237 -11.15 -8.79 -0.78
CA GLN A 237 -10.48 -9.53 0.29
C GLN A 237 -9.02 -9.08 0.45
N VAL A 238 -8.28 -8.94 -0.65
CA VAL A 238 -6.89 -8.45 -0.63
C VAL A 238 -6.81 -7.05 -0.04
N GLN A 239 -7.70 -6.14 -0.43
CA GLN A 239 -7.67 -4.75 0.05
C GLN A 239 -8.12 -4.63 1.50
N THR A 240 -9.18 -5.34 1.89
CA THR A 240 -9.63 -5.44 3.28
C THR A 240 -8.53 -6.00 4.18
N LEU A 241 -7.82 -7.05 3.74
CA LEU A 241 -6.68 -7.58 4.48
C LEU A 241 -5.51 -6.61 4.56
N LYS A 242 -5.27 -5.76 3.55
CA LYS A 242 -4.24 -4.70 3.65
C LYS A 242 -4.54 -3.75 4.81
N VAL A 243 -5.81 -3.34 4.98
CA VAL A 243 -6.23 -2.53 6.14
C VAL A 243 -6.01 -3.31 7.44
N LEU A 244 -6.51 -4.55 7.54
CA LEU A 244 -6.39 -5.36 8.76
C LEU A 244 -4.93 -5.67 9.14
N VAL A 245 -4.06 -5.92 8.17
CA VAL A 245 -2.61 -6.13 8.39
C VAL A 245 -1.97 -4.85 8.94
N ASN A 246 -2.31 -3.68 8.39
CA ASN A 246 -1.81 -2.40 8.91
C ASN A 246 -2.24 -2.21 10.38
N LEU A 247 -3.53 -2.41 10.68
CA LEU A 247 -4.05 -2.27 12.05
C LEU A 247 -3.41 -3.27 13.02
N SER A 248 -3.33 -4.55 12.64
CA SER A 248 -2.75 -5.59 13.50
C SER A 248 -1.24 -5.45 13.72
N SER A 249 -0.54 -4.67 12.89
CA SER A 249 0.89 -4.38 13.11
C SER A 249 1.12 -3.39 14.25
N ASN A 250 0.07 -2.71 14.72
CA ASN A 250 0.11 -1.78 15.85
C ASN A 250 -0.41 -2.44 17.14
N PRO A 251 0.43 -2.59 18.17
CA PRO A 251 0.02 -3.14 19.47
C PRO A 251 -1.19 -2.44 20.11
N ASP A 252 -1.33 -1.12 19.91
CA ASP A 252 -2.42 -0.31 20.50
C ASP A 252 -3.80 -0.61 19.90
N MET A 253 -3.83 -1.33 18.77
CA MET A 253 -5.06 -1.76 18.10
C MET A 253 -5.47 -3.18 18.46
N ILE A 254 -4.57 -3.99 19.05
CA ILE A 254 -4.79 -5.43 19.21
C ILE A 254 -6.00 -5.72 20.09
N ASP A 255 -6.14 -5.01 21.22
CA ASP A 255 -7.25 -5.22 22.14
C ASP A 255 -8.62 -4.97 21.47
N ASP A 256 -8.72 -3.98 20.57
CA ASP A 256 -9.94 -3.73 19.79
C ASP A 256 -10.15 -4.83 18.74
N ILE A 257 -9.08 -5.28 18.07
CA ILE A 257 -9.17 -6.28 17.01
C ILE A 257 -9.61 -7.64 17.55
N VAL A 258 -9.02 -8.09 18.67
CA VAL A 258 -9.34 -9.42 19.24
C VAL A 258 -10.74 -9.48 19.85
N GLN A 259 -11.30 -8.32 20.23
CA GLN A 259 -12.66 -8.18 20.74
C GLN A 259 -13.72 -8.00 19.65
N ALA A 260 -13.31 -7.61 18.43
CA ALA A 260 -14.23 -7.40 17.33
C ALA A 260 -15.01 -8.69 17.01
N GLN A 261 -16.28 -8.54 16.65
CA GLN A 261 -17.10 -9.67 16.26
C GLN A 261 -16.60 -10.20 14.92
N ALA A 262 -16.45 -11.52 14.82
CA ALA A 262 -15.92 -12.20 13.65
C ALA A 262 -16.87 -13.32 13.23
N PRO A 263 -17.30 -13.37 11.95
CA PRO A 263 -18.02 -14.54 11.46
C PRO A 263 -17.12 -15.78 11.53
N ALA A 264 -17.64 -16.89 12.05
CA ALA A 264 -16.89 -18.15 12.12
C ALA A 264 -16.41 -18.63 10.74
N SER A 265 -17.10 -18.24 9.66
CA SER A 265 -16.74 -18.52 8.27
C SER A 265 -15.43 -17.86 7.81
N VAL A 266 -14.87 -16.88 8.54
CA VAL A 266 -13.49 -16.40 8.30
C VAL A 266 -12.49 -17.56 8.32
N MET A 267 -12.74 -18.58 9.15
CA MET A 267 -11.90 -19.78 9.22
C MET A 267 -11.85 -20.58 7.90
N LEU A 268 -12.88 -20.45 7.05
CA LEU A 268 -12.91 -21.13 5.76
C LEU A 268 -11.90 -20.55 4.77
N LEU A 269 -11.41 -19.33 5.00
CA LEU A 269 -10.39 -18.71 4.15
C LEU A 269 -9.01 -19.37 4.33
N PHE A 270 -8.77 -20.09 5.43
CA PHE A 270 -7.56 -20.90 5.62
C PHE A 270 -7.73 -22.26 4.95
N ASP A 271 -7.70 -22.24 3.63
CA ASP A 271 -7.85 -23.41 2.76
C ASP A 271 -6.87 -23.28 1.59
N LYS A 272 -6.36 -24.41 1.08
CA LYS A 272 -5.40 -24.41 -0.04
C LYS A 272 -5.97 -23.86 -1.35
N ARG A 273 -7.29 -23.79 -1.48
CA ARG A 273 -7.98 -23.26 -2.67
C ARG A 273 -8.14 -21.75 -2.62
N THR A 274 -7.96 -21.13 -1.45
CA THR A 274 -8.00 -19.68 -1.32
C THR A 274 -6.85 -19.07 -2.12
N ALA A 275 -7.12 -17.96 -2.82
CA ALA A 275 -6.12 -17.29 -3.64
C ALA A 275 -4.85 -16.94 -2.82
N ALA A 276 -3.67 -17.16 -3.41
CA ALA A 276 -2.42 -17.02 -2.68
C ALA A 276 -2.22 -15.60 -2.11
N ALA A 277 -2.63 -14.58 -2.87
CA ALA A 277 -2.57 -13.18 -2.43
C ALA A 277 -3.42 -12.88 -1.19
N VAL A 278 -4.55 -13.57 -1.03
CA VAL A 278 -5.43 -13.50 0.14
C VAL A 278 -4.79 -14.27 1.29
N LEU A 279 -4.35 -15.52 1.05
CA LEU A 279 -3.71 -16.35 2.08
C LEU A 279 -2.49 -15.68 2.70
N LEU A 280 -1.57 -15.12 1.90
CA LEU A 280 -0.35 -14.48 2.42
C LEU A 280 -0.66 -13.33 3.39
N ARG A 281 -1.65 -12.50 3.05
CA ARG A 281 -2.07 -11.38 3.92
C ARG A 281 -2.84 -11.86 5.14
N LEU A 282 -3.68 -12.89 4.97
CA LEU A 282 -4.41 -13.50 6.08
C LEU A 282 -3.44 -14.14 7.10
N LEU A 283 -2.40 -14.83 6.61
CA LEU A 283 -1.34 -15.40 7.44
C LEU A 283 -0.50 -14.31 8.12
N THR A 284 -0.27 -13.19 7.46
CA THR A 284 0.40 -12.03 8.06
C THR A 284 -0.45 -11.43 9.18
N PHE A 285 -1.74 -11.20 8.92
CA PHE A 285 -2.70 -10.72 9.92
C PHE A 285 -2.74 -11.63 11.15
N VAL A 286 -2.86 -12.95 10.95
CA VAL A 286 -2.82 -13.92 12.05
C VAL A 286 -1.46 -13.94 12.76
N GLY A 287 -0.35 -13.86 12.02
CA GLY A 287 0.98 -13.79 12.60
C GLY A 287 1.15 -12.62 13.56
N ASN A 288 0.65 -11.44 13.17
CA ASN A 288 0.61 -10.26 14.00
C ASN A 288 -0.21 -10.47 15.27
N LEU A 289 -1.44 -11.00 15.14
CA LEU A 289 -2.30 -11.29 16.30
C LEU A 289 -1.69 -12.32 17.24
N LYS A 290 -1.06 -13.37 16.70
CA LYS A 290 -0.36 -14.39 17.49
C LYS A 290 0.95 -13.89 18.08
N ALA A 291 1.42 -12.67 17.81
CA ALA A 291 2.53 -12.08 18.56
C ALA A 291 2.06 -11.54 19.92
N TRP A 292 0.78 -11.22 20.06
CA TRP A 292 0.19 -10.76 21.31
C TRP A 292 -0.06 -11.91 22.29
N ARG A 293 0.13 -11.63 23.59
CA ARG A 293 0.01 -12.58 24.69
C ARG A 293 -0.88 -11.97 25.77
N PRO A 294 -2.18 -12.29 25.81
CA PRO A 294 -3.05 -11.81 26.89
C PRO A 294 -2.64 -12.43 28.23
N SER A 295 -2.94 -11.72 29.32
CA SER A 295 -2.94 -12.36 30.64
C SER A 295 -4.05 -13.42 30.72
N ALA A 296 -3.95 -14.35 31.67
CA ALA A 296 -4.97 -15.38 31.86
C ALA A 296 -6.38 -14.79 32.11
N GLN A 297 -6.44 -13.66 32.83
CA GLN A 297 -7.70 -12.96 33.11
C GLN A 297 -8.31 -12.35 31.84
N VAL A 298 -7.48 -11.70 31.00
CA VAL A 298 -7.94 -11.12 29.73
C VAL A 298 -8.38 -12.23 28.77
N ALA A 299 -7.63 -13.32 28.67
CA ALA A 299 -8.01 -14.47 27.85
C ALA A 299 -9.36 -15.05 28.27
N GLU A 300 -9.58 -15.21 29.58
CA GLU A 300 -10.85 -15.74 30.10
C GLU A 300 -12.03 -14.82 29.80
N GLU A 301 -11.85 -13.51 29.92
CA GLU A 301 -12.90 -12.55 29.56
C GLU A 301 -13.21 -12.58 28.06
N LEU A 302 -12.18 -12.71 27.21
CA LEU A 302 -12.37 -12.85 25.76
C LEU A 302 -13.07 -14.15 25.38
N ARG A 303 -12.86 -15.25 26.10
CA ARG A 303 -13.56 -16.53 25.87
C ARG A 303 -15.06 -16.45 26.13
N ARG A 304 -15.50 -15.54 27.00
CA ARG A 304 -16.93 -15.34 27.30
C ARG A 304 -17.67 -14.72 26.10
N LYS A 305 -16.98 -13.93 25.28
CA LYS A 305 -17.52 -13.36 24.04
C LYS A 305 -17.41 -14.37 22.89
N GLN A 306 -18.45 -15.19 22.70
CA GLN A 306 -18.41 -16.32 21.76
C GLN A 306 -18.17 -15.92 20.29
N ASP A 307 -18.58 -14.72 19.92
CA ASP A 307 -18.46 -14.15 18.58
C ASP A 307 -17.21 -13.29 18.39
N GLY A 308 -16.38 -13.11 19.42
CA GLY A 308 -15.15 -12.34 19.34
C GLY A 308 -14.07 -13.03 18.49
N LEU A 309 -13.28 -12.24 17.75
CA LEU A 309 -12.18 -12.74 16.92
C LEU A 309 -11.20 -13.62 17.71
N PHE A 310 -10.93 -13.29 18.97
CA PHE A 310 -10.13 -14.13 19.86
C PHE A 310 -10.68 -15.55 19.93
N ARG A 311 -11.98 -15.71 20.23
CA ARG A 311 -12.63 -17.02 20.36
C ARG A 311 -12.66 -17.77 19.03
N VAL A 312 -12.94 -17.06 17.93
CA VAL A 312 -13.04 -17.65 16.60
C VAL A 312 -11.69 -18.13 16.07
N MET A 313 -10.61 -17.39 16.33
CA MET A 313 -9.31 -17.62 15.68
C MET A 313 -8.17 -18.00 16.62
N LEU A 314 -8.05 -17.37 17.79
CA LEU A 314 -6.83 -17.42 18.61
C LEU A 314 -6.93 -18.34 19.83
N ASP A 315 -8.13 -18.60 20.32
CA ASP A 315 -8.36 -19.50 21.45
C ASP A 315 -7.96 -20.94 21.13
N GLU A 316 -7.62 -21.72 22.16
CA GLU A 316 -7.17 -23.11 22.00
C GLU A 316 -8.23 -24.02 21.38
N SER A 317 -9.51 -23.69 21.52
CA SER A 317 -10.61 -24.42 20.88
C SER A 317 -10.77 -24.12 19.38
N SER A 318 -10.07 -23.12 18.85
CA SER A 318 -10.11 -22.73 17.45
C SER A 318 -9.52 -23.80 16.53
N GLN A 319 -10.11 -23.94 15.34
CA GLN A 319 -9.56 -24.79 14.27
C GLN A 319 -8.36 -24.17 13.54
N LEU A 320 -7.86 -23.02 14.00
CA LEU A 320 -6.78 -22.32 13.31
C LEU A 320 -5.52 -23.18 13.21
N HIS A 321 -5.14 -23.87 14.29
CA HIS A 321 -3.94 -24.70 14.28
C HIS A 321 -4.01 -25.81 13.21
N SER A 322 -5.11 -26.57 13.17
CA SER A 322 -5.27 -27.66 12.19
C SER A 322 -5.32 -27.14 10.75
N ARG A 323 -5.96 -25.99 10.51
CA ARG A 323 -5.99 -25.34 9.19
C ARG A 323 -4.60 -24.83 8.75
N LEU A 324 -3.83 -24.24 9.66
CA LEU A 324 -2.45 -23.81 9.38
C LEU A 324 -1.57 -25.02 9.02
N LEU A 325 -1.72 -26.15 9.72
CA LEU A 325 -0.99 -27.39 9.38
C LEU A 325 -1.33 -27.88 7.97
N GLN A 326 -2.58 -27.79 7.53
CA GLN A 326 -2.96 -28.15 6.16
C GLN A 326 -2.26 -27.25 5.12
N LEU A 327 -2.05 -25.97 5.41
CA LEU A 327 -1.35 -25.03 4.52
C LEU A 327 0.16 -25.30 4.40
N LEU A 328 0.77 -26.13 5.27
CA LEU A 328 2.19 -26.53 5.14
C LEU A 328 2.48 -27.30 3.84
N SER A 329 1.46 -27.93 3.28
CA SER A 329 1.55 -28.68 2.02
C SER A 329 0.90 -27.92 0.86
N HIS A 330 0.83 -26.60 0.95
CA HIS A 330 0.40 -25.72 -0.14
C HIS A 330 1.49 -25.64 -1.23
N PRO A 331 1.18 -25.62 -2.55
CA PRO A 331 2.20 -25.62 -3.60
C PRO A 331 3.08 -24.36 -3.62
N ASP A 332 2.56 -23.22 -3.16
CA ASP A 332 3.30 -21.96 -3.08
C ASP A 332 4.29 -21.96 -1.90
N ALA A 333 5.58 -21.78 -2.21
CA ALA A 333 6.67 -21.76 -1.25
C ALA A 333 6.59 -20.57 -0.28
N GLU A 334 6.04 -19.43 -0.69
CA GLU A 334 5.91 -18.25 0.17
C GLU A 334 4.85 -18.48 1.25
N ILE A 335 3.75 -19.16 0.91
CA ILE A 335 2.71 -19.58 1.87
C ILE A 335 3.29 -20.60 2.86
N GLN A 336 4.09 -21.54 2.37
CA GLN A 336 4.79 -22.47 3.25
C GLN A 336 5.78 -21.74 4.15
N ALA A 337 6.50 -20.73 3.67
CA ALA A 337 7.56 -20.05 4.42
C ALA A 337 7.06 -19.10 5.52
N GLN A 338 5.75 -18.85 5.62
CA GLN A 338 5.21 -17.86 6.55
C GLN A 338 5.59 -18.15 8.03
N PRO A 339 5.95 -17.09 8.79
CA PRO A 339 6.57 -17.21 10.11
C PRO A 339 5.63 -17.68 11.24
N TRP A 340 4.35 -17.98 10.96
CA TRP A 340 3.48 -18.61 11.97
C TRP A 340 4.06 -19.94 12.51
N LYS A 341 4.99 -20.55 11.74
CA LYS A 341 5.80 -21.73 12.07
C LYS A 341 6.70 -21.57 13.30
N SER A 342 7.29 -20.41 13.56
CA SER A 342 8.27 -20.26 14.66
C SER A 342 7.61 -20.19 16.05
N GLN A 343 6.29 -20.07 16.11
CA GLN A 343 5.53 -20.01 17.37
C GLN A 343 4.88 -21.35 17.76
N THR A 344 4.93 -22.39 16.91
CA THR A 344 4.38 -23.72 17.23
C THR A 344 5.35 -24.60 18.03
N GLY A 345 6.49 -24.06 18.48
CA GLY A 345 7.57 -24.84 19.08
C GLY A 345 7.99 -24.51 20.52
N HIS A 346 7.35 -23.56 21.21
CA HIS A 346 7.77 -23.20 22.58
C HIS A 346 6.61 -23.25 23.58
N SER A 347 6.21 -24.48 23.89
CA SER A 347 5.64 -24.84 25.19
C SER A 347 6.78 -25.27 26.12
N SER A 348 7.80 -24.43 26.29
CA SER A 348 8.83 -24.58 27.33
C SER A 348 9.30 -23.19 27.71
N ASN A 349 9.26 -22.89 29.01
CA ASN A 349 9.93 -21.76 29.65
C ASN A 349 11.28 -21.49 28.98
N ASP A 350 11.48 -20.26 28.49
CA ASP A 350 12.60 -19.42 28.92
C ASP A 350 12.51 -18.05 28.24
N GLY A 351 12.74 -17.01 29.03
CA GLY A 351 12.61 -15.62 28.63
C GLY A 351 13.59 -15.24 27.52
N PHE A 352 13.11 -14.51 26.52
CA PHE A 352 13.97 -13.85 25.55
C PHE A 352 13.62 -12.36 25.44
N SER A 353 14.70 -11.58 25.38
CA SER A 353 14.83 -10.14 25.60
C SER A 353 14.38 -9.27 24.42
N ASP A 354 14.14 -7.99 24.71
CA ASP A 354 13.60 -6.92 23.84
C ASP A 354 14.32 -6.68 22.49
N SER A 355 15.41 -7.40 22.22
CA SER A 355 16.14 -7.35 20.94
C SER A 355 15.33 -7.94 19.76
N GLY A 356 14.57 -9.00 20.00
CA GLY A 356 13.78 -9.67 18.95
C GLY A 356 12.60 -8.86 18.42
N ARG A 357 12.13 -7.87 19.19
CA ARG A 357 10.99 -6.98 18.84
C ARG A 357 11.34 -5.99 17.71
N LEU A 358 12.61 -5.54 17.66
CA LEU A 358 13.07 -4.54 16.69
C LEU A 358 13.39 -5.14 15.32
N GLU A 359 13.90 -6.37 15.26
CA GLU A 359 14.20 -7.03 13.98
C GLU A 359 12.94 -7.53 13.26
N PHE A 360 11.92 -7.98 13.99
CA PHE A 360 10.63 -8.41 13.41
C PHE A 360 9.82 -7.25 12.82
N SER A 361 9.78 -6.09 13.50
CA SER A 361 9.15 -4.87 12.99
C SER A 361 9.85 -4.38 11.70
N HIS A 362 11.18 -4.51 11.61
CA HIS A 362 11.93 -4.09 10.43
C HIS A 362 11.77 -5.04 9.22
N CYS A 363 11.51 -6.33 9.48
CA CYS A 363 11.25 -7.33 8.44
C CYS A 363 9.82 -7.21 7.88
N LEU A 364 8.81 -7.05 8.74
CA LEU A 364 7.41 -6.80 8.31
C LEU A 364 7.26 -5.49 7.53
N ASN A 365 7.94 -4.43 7.95
CA ASN A 365 8.00 -3.16 7.21
C ASN A 365 8.65 -3.27 5.82
N SER A 366 9.44 -4.32 5.57
CA SER A 366 10.05 -4.59 4.25
C SER A 366 9.13 -5.43 3.34
N ILE A 367 8.22 -6.21 3.92
CA ILE A 367 7.21 -7.00 3.18
C ILE A 367 6.01 -6.12 2.79
N VAL A 368 5.56 -5.24 3.68
CA VAL A 368 4.48 -4.26 3.38
C VAL A 368 4.89 -3.25 2.30
N LYS A 369 6.19 -2.96 2.13
CA LYS A 369 6.71 -2.07 1.07
C LYS A 369 6.88 -2.73 -0.30
N ARG A 370 6.70 -4.05 -0.41
CA ARG A 370 6.90 -4.83 -1.65
C ARG A 370 5.59 -5.40 -2.25
N SER A 371 4.42 -5.04 -1.71
CA SER A 371 3.07 -5.49 -2.11
C SER A 371 2.09 -4.34 -2.26
#